data_AF-A0A4Y3KCP3-F1
#
_entry.id   AF-A0A4Y3KCP3-F1
#
_cell.length_a   1.000
_cell.length_b   1.000
_cell.length_c   1.000
_cell.angle_alpha   90.00
_cell.angle_beta   90.00
_cell.angle_gamma   90.00
#
_symmetry.space_group_name_H-M   'P 1'
#
loop_
_entity.id
_entity.type
_entity.pdbx_description
1 polymer ?
#
loop_
_entity_poly.entity_id
_entity_poly.type
_entity_poly.pdbx_seq_one_letter_code
_entity_poly.pdbx_strand_id
1 'polypeptide(L)'
;MVGGDVVPALTRTAETDAQGPGVLAVVAVLALVGIGALVLVRRASTRPRAHDPLPDVVHALAERGYLALEPYHDNGTPEWLLHRRRLPDRNLSSCEHDWYFAIFGTRLRSSVVWSQVRPPSL
;
A
#
# COMPACT_ATOMS: atom_id res chain seq x y z
N MET A 1 11.83 75.89 36.10
CA MET A 1 11.53 75.69 34.66
C MET A 1 12.70 74.95 34.03
N VAL A 2 12.52 73.67 33.69
CA VAL A 2 12.80 73.03 32.38
C VAL A 2 12.00 71.72 32.44
N GLY A 3 11.11 71.52 31.48
CA GLY A 3 10.20 70.38 31.40
C GLY A 3 10.87 69.12 30.84
N GLY A 4 10.24 67.97 31.10
CA GLY A 4 10.56 66.68 30.51
C GLY A 4 9.31 65.81 30.51
N ASP A 5 8.81 65.59 29.30
CA ASP A 5 7.65 64.82 28.88
C ASP A 5 7.74 63.34 29.33
N VAL A 6 6.66 62.77 29.87
CA VAL A 6 6.55 61.32 30.10
C VAL A 6 5.17 60.84 29.62
N VAL A 7 5.14 60.26 28.43
CA VAL A 7 4.07 59.39 27.92
C VAL A 7 4.22 57.99 28.56
N PRO A 8 3.13 57.25 28.82
CA PRO A 8 2.78 56.13 27.93
C PRO A 8 1.25 55.99 27.72
N ALA A 9 0.76 55.87 26.49
CA ALA A 9 0.56 54.59 25.80
C ALA A 9 -0.35 53.61 26.56
N LEU A 10 -1.66 53.70 26.31
CA LEU A 10 -2.55 52.54 26.39
C LEU A 10 -3.18 52.33 25.02
N THR A 11 -2.36 51.72 24.16
CA THR A 11 -2.74 51.03 22.94
C THR A 11 -3.86 50.04 23.25
N ARG A 12 -5.08 50.47 22.93
CA ARG A 12 -6.21 49.57 22.69
C ARG A 12 -5.93 48.83 21.39
N THR A 13 -5.48 47.58 21.50
CA THR A 13 -6.12 46.37 20.95
C THR A 13 -5.19 45.22 21.29
N ALA A 14 -5.64 44.39 22.22
CA ALA A 14 -5.15 43.03 22.34
C ALA A 14 -5.27 42.39 20.95
N GLU A 15 -4.13 42.17 20.34
CA GLU A 15 -3.94 41.18 19.29
C GLU A 15 -4.22 39.84 19.96
N THR A 16 -5.51 39.48 20.03
CA THR A 16 -5.92 38.17 20.51
C THR A 16 -5.55 37.19 19.42
N ASP A 17 -4.32 36.72 19.53
CA ASP A 17 -3.86 35.39 19.19
C ASP A 17 -4.98 34.38 19.51
N ALA A 18 -5.83 34.17 18.51
CA ALA A 18 -6.83 33.12 18.50
C ALA A 18 -6.64 32.30 17.23
N GLN A 19 -5.37 31.96 16.95
CA GLN A 19 -5.05 30.76 16.20
C GLN A 19 -5.39 29.56 17.12
N GLY A 20 -6.70 29.37 17.30
CA GLY A 20 -7.23 28.49 18.33
C GLY A 20 -6.73 27.05 18.13
N PRO A 21 -6.58 26.28 19.22
CA PRO A 21 -6.17 24.87 19.16
C PRO A 21 -7.09 24.02 18.27
N GLY A 22 -8.29 24.51 17.94
CA GLY A 22 -9.20 23.88 16.99
C GLY A 22 -8.69 23.87 15.54
N VAL A 23 -7.99 24.90 15.07
CA VAL A 23 -7.47 24.95 13.68
C VAL A 23 -6.33 23.94 13.52
N LEU A 24 -5.42 23.87 14.50
CA LEU A 24 -4.33 22.90 14.51
C LEU A 24 -4.84 21.46 14.65
N ALA A 25 -5.88 21.23 15.46
CA ALA A 25 -6.50 19.91 15.59
C ALA A 25 -7.15 19.44 14.27
N VAL A 26 -7.83 20.32 13.54
CA VAL A 26 -8.44 20.00 12.24
C VAL A 26 -7.37 19.70 11.18
N VAL A 27 -6.29 20.49 11.14
CA VAL A 27 -5.15 20.24 10.23
C VAL A 27 -4.48 18.91 10.55
N ALA A 28 -4.31 18.58 11.83
CA ALA A 28 -3.72 17.30 12.25
C ALA A 28 -4.60 16.11 11.85
N VAL A 29 -5.92 16.19 12.02
CA VAL A 29 -6.86 15.13 11.59
C VAL A 29 -6.85 14.98 10.07
N LEU A 30 -6.85 16.07 9.31
CA LEU A 30 -6.75 16.03 7.85
C LEU A 30 -5.41 15.45 7.37
N ALA A 31 -4.30 15.78 8.04
CA ALA A 31 -3.01 15.18 7.76
C ALA A 31 -3.01 13.68 8.05
N LEU A 32 -3.62 13.23 9.15
CA LEU A 32 -3.73 11.82 9.51
C LEU A 32 -4.60 11.05 8.51
N VAL A 33 -5.73 11.62 8.08
CA VAL A 33 -6.60 11.08 7.03
C VAL A 33 -5.86 11.06 5.68
N GLY A 34 -5.10 12.11 5.37
CA GLY A 34 -4.28 12.21 4.16
C GLY A 34 -3.18 11.14 4.13
N ILE A 35 -2.47 10.92 5.23
CA ILE A 35 -1.46 9.87 5.37
C ILE A 35 -2.12 8.48 5.26
N GLY A 36 -3.26 8.27 5.93
CA GLY A 36 -4.02 7.02 5.85
C GLY A 36 -4.49 6.72 4.42
N ALA A 37 -5.01 7.72 3.71
CA ALA A 37 -5.41 7.62 2.32
C ALA A 37 -4.20 7.38 1.40
N LEU A 38 -3.07 8.04 1.64
CA LEU A 38 -1.83 7.85 0.87
C LEU A 38 -1.29 6.42 1.05
N VAL A 39 -1.32 5.87 2.26
CA VAL A 39 -0.93 4.48 2.55
C VAL A 39 -1.88 3.48 1.88
N LEU A 40 -3.19 3.76 1.85
CA LEU A 40 -4.18 2.96 1.14
C LEU A 40 -3.98 2.99 -0.38
N VAL A 41 -3.70 4.17 -0.95
CA VAL A 41 -3.45 4.35 -2.39
C VAL A 41 -2.15 3.68 -2.82
N ARG A 42 -1.08 3.74 -2.01
CA ARG A 42 0.15 2.98 -2.29
C ARG A 42 -0.03 1.46 -2.22
N ARG A 43 -1.07 0.99 -1.54
CA ARG A 43 -1.45 -0.44 -1.47
C ARG A 43 -2.38 -0.88 -2.60
N ALA A 44 -2.75 0.00 -3.51
CA ALA A 44 -3.43 -0.38 -4.75
C ALA A 44 -2.42 -1.03 -5.72
N SER A 45 -1.81 -2.15 -5.30
CA SER A 45 -1.20 -3.09 -6.23
C SER A 45 -2.29 -3.46 -7.22
N THR A 46 -2.16 -2.97 -8.45
CA THR A 46 -3.17 -3.19 -9.48
C THR A 46 -3.18 -4.69 -9.73
N ARG A 47 -4.36 -5.32 -9.63
CA ARG A 47 -4.47 -6.75 -9.94
C ARG A 47 -4.02 -6.95 -11.39
N PRO A 48 -3.21 -7.97 -11.67
CA PRO A 48 -2.83 -8.27 -13.03
C PRO A 48 -4.08 -8.60 -13.83
N ARG A 49 -4.06 -8.29 -15.12
CA ARG A 49 -5.10 -8.72 -16.06
C ARG A 49 -4.80 -10.16 -16.48
N ALA A 50 -5.82 -10.86 -16.96
CA ALA A 50 -5.71 -12.26 -17.39
C ALA A 50 -4.57 -12.51 -18.40
N HIS A 51 -4.29 -11.52 -19.27
CA HIS A 51 -3.31 -11.60 -20.34
C HIS A 51 -1.97 -10.94 -20.00
N ASP A 52 -1.81 -10.40 -18.79
CA ASP A 52 -0.54 -9.77 -18.42
C ASP A 52 0.54 -10.87 -18.32
N PRO A 53 1.76 -10.61 -18.81
CA PRO A 53 2.85 -11.55 -18.69
C PRO A 53 3.10 -11.85 -17.21
N LEU A 54 3.39 -13.12 -16.89
CA LEU A 54 3.79 -13.45 -15.53
C LEU A 54 5.20 -12.88 -15.27
N PRO A 55 5.46 -12.33 -14.08
CA PRO A 55 6.78 -11.83 -13.74
C PRO A 55 7.76 -12.99 -13.54
N ASP A 56 9.04 -12.73 -13.80
CA ASP A 56 10.11 -13.75 -13.75
C ASP A 56 10.18 -14.51 -12.42
N VAL A 57 9.86 -13.84 -11.31
CA VAL A 57 9.81 -14.48 -9.98
C VAL A 57 8.76 -15.59 -9.89
N VAL A 58 7.64 -15.47 -10.60
CA VAL A 58 6.60 -16.51 -10.63
C VAL A 58 7.05 -17.67 -11.51
N HIS A 59 7.77 -17.39 -12.60
CA HIS A 59 8.44 -18.42 -13.39
C HIS A 59 9.51 -19.16 -12.58
N ALA A 60 10.34 -18.45 -11.82
CA ALA A 60 11.33 -19.04 -10.93
C ALA A 60 10.69 -19.94 -9.85
N LEU A 61 9.57 -19.51 -9.25
CA LEU A 61 8.80 -20.35 -8.32
C LEU A 61 8.26 -21.62 -8.99
N ALA A 62 7.86 -21.54 -10.26
CA ALA A 62 7.39 -22.67 -11.04
C ALA A 62 8.54 -23.65 -11.38
N GLU A 63 9.67 -23.14 -11.87
CA GLU A 63 10.87 -23.93 -12.18
C GLU A 63 11.42 -24.67 -10.96
N ARG A 64 11.35 -24.03 -9.79
CA ARG A 64 11.76 -24.62 -8.50
C ARG A 64 10.72 -25.56 -7.90
N GLY A 65 9.56 -25.71 -8.55
CA GLY A 65 8.52 -26.67 -8.19
C GLY A 65 7.64 -26.26 -6.99
N TYR A 66 7.60 -24.97 -6.63
CA TYR A 66 6.70 -24.48 -5.59
C TYR A 66 5.28 -24.30 -6.11
N LEU A 67 5.14 -23.99 -7.39
CA LEU A 67 3.87 -23.91 -8.08
C LEU A 67 3.95 -24.54 -9.48
N ALA A 68 2.80 -24.77 -10.09
CA ALA A 68 2.67 -25.12 -11.50
C ALA A 68 1.78 -24.09 -12.20
N LEU A 69 2.14 -23.77 -13.44
CA LEU A 69 1.38 -22.86 -14.30
C LEU A 69 0.58 -23.70 -15.28
N GLU A 70 -0.73 -23.57 -15.25
CA GLU A 70 -1.64 -24.26 -16.17
C GLU A 70 -2.40 -23.23 -17.01
N PRO A 71 -2.46 -23.40 -18.35
CA PRO A 71 -3.31 -22.55 -19.17
C PRO A 71 -4.78 -22.84 -18.84
N TYR A 72 -5.50 -21.79 -18.45
CA TYR A 72 -6.90 -21.83 -18.06
C TYR A 72 -7.71 -20.89 -18.96
N HIS A 73 -8.94 -21.27 -19.27
CA HIS A 73 -9.83 -20.45 -20.08
C HIS A 73 -11.10 -20.16 -19.29
N ASP A 74 -11.30 -18.89 -18.93
CA ASP A 74 -12.52 -18.44 -18.26
C ASP A 74 -13.41 -17.72 -19.27
N ASN A 75 -14.55 -18.32 -19.61
CA ASN A 75 -15.51 -17.75 -20.58
C ASN A 75 -14.87 -17.27 -21.90
N GLY A 76 -13.88 -18.01 -22.41
CA GLY A 76 -13.18 -17.70 -23.66
C GLY A 76 -12.01 -16.71 -23.50
N THR A 77 -11.71 -16.26 -22.27
CA THR A 77 -10.54 -15.44 -21.97
C THR A 77 -9.38 -16.34 -21.57
N PRO A 78 -8.25 -16.35 -22.32
CA PRO A 78 -7.07 -17.11 -21.92
C PRO A 78 -6.42 -16.48 -20.69
N GLU A 79 -6.11 -17.32 -19.71
CA GLU A 79 -5.57 -16.94 -18.41
C GLU A 79 -4.65 -18.03 -17.85
N TRP A 80 -3.91 -17.70 -16.80
CA TRP A 80 -3.09 -18.67 -16.07
C TRP A 80 -3.75 -19.09 -14.76
N LEU A 81 -3.77 -20.39 -14.52
CA LEU A 81 -4.13 -20.98 -13.23
C LEU A 81 -2.85 -21.45 -12.53
N LEU A 82 -2.62 -20.93 -11.34
CA LEU A 82 -1.45 -21.19 -10.53
C LEU A 82 -1.80 -22.25 -9.49
N HIS A 83 -1.18 -23.42 -9.59
CA HIS A 83 -1.39 -24.53 -8.66
C HIS A 83 -0.26 -24.61 -7.66
N ARG A 84 -0.59 -24.64 -6.37
CA ARG A 84 0.39 -24.87 -5.32
C ARG A 84 0.88 -26.32 -5.37
N ARG A 85 2.18 -26.49 -5.48
CA ARG A 85 2.85 -27.81 -5.48
C ARG A 85 3.54 -28.10 -4.17
N ARG A 86 4.14 -27.09 -3.55
CA ARG A 86 4.92 -27.21 -2.32
C ARG A 86 4.69 -26.02 -1.41
N LEU A 87 4.83 -26.24 -0.10
CA LEU A 87 4.86 -25.16 0.89
C LEU A 87 6.17 -24.35 0.79
N PRO A 88 6.15 -23.05 1.17
CA PRO A 88 7.34 -22.24 1.12
C PRO A 88 8.33 -22.75 2.17
N ASP A 89 9.61 -22.74 1.84
CA ASP A 89 10.68 -23.13 2.77
C ASP A 89 11.77 -22.05 2.81
N ARG A 90 12.82 -22.32 3.58
CA ARG A 90 13.95 -21.40 3.81
C ARG A 90 14.85 -21.19 2.58
N ASN A 91 14.66 -21.92 1.48
CA ASN A 91 15.48 -21.80 0.28
C ASN A 91 14.96 -20.73 -0.69
N LEU A 92 13.76 -20.21 -0.43
CA LEU A 92 13.20 -19.09 -1.16
C LEU A 92 13.79 -17.78 -0.66
N SER A 93 14.09 -16.88 -1.59
CA SER A 93 14.42 -15.49 -1.29
C SER A 93 13.22 -14.75 -0.69
N SER A 94 13.46 -13.60 -0.06
CA SER A 94 12.38 -12.76 0.49
C SER A 94 11.35 -12.38 -0.58
N CYS A 95 11.83 -12.01 -1.77
CA CYS A 95 10.96 -11.66 -2.90
C CYS A 95 10.08 -12.84 -3.33
N GLU A 96 10.65 -14.05 -3.44
CA GLU A 96 9.89 -15.26 -3.76
C GLU A 96 8.88 -15.62 -2.66
N HIS A 97 9.23 -15.41 -1.39
CA HIS A 97 8.28 -15.57 -0.27
C HIS A 97 7.10 -14.62 -0.41
N ASP A 98 7.37 -13.33 -0.62
CA ASP A 98 6.32 -12.32 -0.75
C ASP A 98 5.40 -12.63 -1.92
N TRP A 99 5.95 -13.04 -3.06
CA TRP A 99 5.17 -13.48 -4.21
C TRP A 99 4.38 -14.77 -3.96
N TYR A 100 4.97 -15.75 -3.29
CA TYR A 100 4.27 -16.99 -2.93
C TYR A 100 3.06 -16.70 -2.03
N PHE A 101 3.21 -15.85 -1.02
CA PHE A 101 2.12 -15.44 -0.13
C PHE A 101 1.12 -14.52 -0.82
N ALA A 102 1.54 -13.68 -1.76
CA ALA A 102 0.65 -12.88 -2.60
C ALA A 102 -0.28 -13.75 -3.47
N ILE A 103 0.22 -14.89 -3.96
CA ILE A 103 -0.55 -15.83 -4.79
C ILE A 103 -1.50 -16.66 -3.93
N PHE A 104 -0.97 -17.45 -2.98
CA PHE A 104 -1.77 -18.44 -2.26
C PHE A 104 -2.38 -17.92 -0.94
N GLY A 105 -1.96 -16.74 -0.51
CA GLY A 105 -2.31 -16.18 0.79
C GLY A 105 -1.84 -17.05 1.95
N THR A 106 -2.41 -16.78 3.12
CA THR A 106 -2.27 -17.64 4.30
C THR A 106 -3.29 -18.78 4.33
N ARG A 107 -4.31 -18.74 3.45
CA ARG A 107 -5.50 -19.64 3.50
C ARG A 107 -5.31 -20.97 2.77
N LEU A 108 -4.08 -21.42 2.56
CA LEU A 108 -3.74 -22.70 1.94
C LEU A 108 -4.52 -23.04 0.66
N ARG A 109 -4.89 -22.05 -0.17
CA ARG A 109 -5.56 -22.33 -1.44
C ARG A 109 -4.65 -23.19 -2.32
N SER A 110 -5.20 -24.23 -2.91
CA SER A 110 -4.46 -25.14 -3.79
C SER A 110 -4.30 -24.58 -5.20
N SER A 111 -5.22 -23.73 -5.65
CA SER A 111 -5.21 -23.16 -7.00
C SER A 111 -5.73 -21.72 -6.98
N VAL A 112 -5.10 -20.83 -7.74
CA VAL A 112 -5.46 -19.42 -7.83
C VAL A 112 -5.33 -18.94 -9.27
N VAL A 113 -6.36 -18.24 -9.75
CA VAL A 113 -6.39 -17.64 -11.09
C VAL A 113 -5.53 -16.37 -11.08
N TRP A 114 -4.74 -16.12 -12.14
CA TRP A 114 -3.77 -15.03 -12.19
C TRP A 114 -4.36 -13.66 -11.90
N SER A 115 -5.50 -13.30 -12.51
CA SER A 115 -6.19 -12.01 -12.26
C SER A 115 -6.68 -11.81 -10.82
N GLN A 116 -6.75 -12.89 -10.04
CA GLN A 116 -7.12 -12.81 -8.63
C GLN A 116 -5.91 -12.56 -7.72
N VAL A 117 -4.70 -12.77 -8.22
CA VAL A 117 -3.46 -12.51 -7.48
C VAL A 117 -3.35 -11.02 -7.19
N ARG A 118 -2.90 -10.69 -5.98
CA ARG A 118 -2.55 -9.30 -5.63
C ARG A 118 -1.04 -9.22 -5.50
N PRO A 119 -0.35 -8.58 -6.46
CA PRO A 119 1.10 -8.47 -6.42
C PRO A 119 1.57 -7.85 -5.11
N PRO A 120 2.67 -8.33 -4.51
CA PRO A 120 3.28 -7.66 -3.39
C PRO A 120 3.69 -6.24 -3.82
N SER A 121 3.47 -5.26 -2.95
CA SER A 121 3.99 -3.91 -3.16
C SER A 121 5.49 -3.96 -2.92
N LEU A 122 6.26 -4.02 -4.03
CA LEU A 122 7.72 -3.93 -4.04
C LEU A 122 8.19 -2.54 -3.61
#